data_AF-A0A372M6Z4-F1
#
_entry.id   AF-A0A372M6Z4-F1
#
_cell.length_a   1.000
_cell.length_b   1.000
_cell.length_c   1.000
_cell.angle_alpha   90.00
_cell.angle_beta   90.00
_cell.angle_gamma   90.00
#
_symmetry.space_group_name_H-M   'P 1'
#
loop_
_entity.id
_entity.type
_entity.pdbx_description
1 polymer ?
#
loop_
_entity_poly.entity_id
_entity_poly.type
_entity_poly.pdbx_seq_one_letter_code
_entity_poly.pdbx_strand_id
1 'polypeptide(L)' 'MSRTVVRAARWTIGPDRTPGASTPVREIECTTCLNRSDPSDEQGGPDLWALGHAARTGHTGFREIVTAFLRASTTRGAL' A
#
# COMPACT_ATOMS: atom_id res chain seq x y z
N MET A 1 -28.61 -27.04 -28.91
CA MET A 1 -27.21 -26.57 -28.78
C MET A 1 -27.22 -25.10 -28.40
N SER A 2 -26.75 -24.75 -27.21
CA SER A 2 -26.62 -23.36 -26.75
C SER A 2 -25.24 -22.83 -27.12
N ARG A 3 -25.20 -21.67 -27.78
CA ARG A 3 -23.96 -20.96 -28.12
C ARG A 3 -23.54 -20.11 -26.93
N THR A 4 -22.42 -20.46 -26.28
CA THR A 4 -21.80 -19.64 -25.24
C THR A 4 -20.94 -18.55 -25.89
N VAL A 5 -21.13 -17.30 -25.48
CA VAL A 5 -20.28 -16.17 -25.88
C VAL A 5 -19.41 -15.79 -24.70
N VAL A 6 -18.09 -15.96 -24.83
CA VAL A 6 -17.11 -15.47 -23.85
C VAL A 6 -16.67 -14.08 -24.29
N ARG A 7 -16.94 -13.05 -23.46
CA ARG A 7 -16.39 -11.71 -23.69
C ARG A 7 -15.05 -11.58 -22.98
N ALA A 8 -13.98 -11.45 -23.76
CA ALA A 8 -12.70 -11.01 -23.23
C ALA A 8 -12.83 -9.53 -22.80
N ALA A 9 -12.54 -9.24 -21.54
CA ALA A 9 -12.49 -7.88 -21.01
C ALA A 9 -11.04 -7.53 -20.66
N ARG A 10 -10.60 -6.34 -21.05
CA ARG A 10 -9.32 -5.79 -20.58
C ARG A 10 -9.51 -5.25 -19.17
N TRP A 11 -8.74 -5.78 -18.23
CA TRP A 11 -8.72 -5.34 -16.84
C TRP A 11 -7.53 -4.42 -16.59
N THR A 12 -7.74 -3.42 -15.74
CA THR A 12 -6.73 -2.51 -15.20
C THR A 12 -6.84 -2.47 -13.68
N ILE A 13 -5.74 -2.21 -12.98
CA ILE A 13 -5.72 -2.03 -11.52
C ILE A 13 -5.04 -0.70 -11.18
N GLY A 14 -5.54 -0.03 -10.15
CA GLY A 14 -4.96 1.20 -9.63
C GLY A 14 -5.41 1.47 -8.21
N PRO A 15 -5.01 2.62 -7.62
CA PRO A 15 -5.47 3.01 -6.29
C PRO A 15 -6.99 3.05 -6.20
N ASP A 16 -7.56 2.58 -5.10
CA ASP A 16 -8.98 2.77 -4.84
C ASP A 16 -9.24 4.25 -4.54
N ARG A 17 -10.05 4.88 -5.38
CA ARG A 17 -10.44 6.29 -5.27
C ARG A 17 -11.94 6.46 -5.10
N THR A 18 -12.65 5.40 -4.75
CA THR A 18 -14.08 5.49 -4.53
C THR A 18 -14.41 6.28 -3.26
N PRO A 19 -15.59 6.91 -3.17
CA PRO A 19 -15.98 7.64 -1.97
C PRO A 19 -15.86 6.75 -0.72
N GLY A 20 -15.09 7.20 0.28
CA GLY A 20 -14.83 6.43 1.50
C GLY A 20 -13.73 5.37 1.38
N ALA A 21 -12.97 5.34 0.28
CA ALA A 21 -11.81 4.44 0.17
C ALA A 21 -10.77 4.73 1.26
N SER A 22 -10.20 3.65 1.82
CA SER A 22 -9.16 3.73 2.83
C SER A 22 -7.87 4.35 2.28
N THR A 23 -7.21 5.14 3.11
CA THR A 23 -5.87 5.68 2.83
C THR A 23 -4.81 4.60 3.05
N PRO A 24 -3.64 4.69 2.40
CA PRO A 24 -2.55 3.77 2.66
C PRO A 24 -2.11 3.82 4.13
N VAL A 25 -1.86 2.64 4.71
CA VAL A 25 -1.28 2.51 6.05
C VAL A 25 0.21 2.26 5.92
N ARG A 26 1.00 2.90 6.77
CA ARG A 26 2.46 2.96 6.72
C ARG A 26 3.05 2.50 8.04
N GLU A 27 4.10 1.71 7.94
CA GLU A 27 4.97 1.32 9.04
C GLU A 27 6.42 1.51 8.58
N ILE A 28 7.33 1.80 9.50
CA ILE A 28 8.77 1.71 9.23
C ILE A 28 9.37 0.61 10.09
N GLU A 29 10.18 -0.24 9.48
CA GLU A 29 10.91 -1.32 10.17
C GLU A 29 12.42 -1.07 10.10
N CYS A 30 13.09 -1.23 11.23
CA CYS A 30 14.55 -1.22 11.30
C CYS A 30 15.12 -2.48 10.64
N THR A 31 16.01 -2.33 9.65
CA THR A 31 16.58 -3.48 8.93
C THR A 31 17.68 -4.20 9.71
N THR A 32 18.12 -3.66 10.86
CA THR A 32 19.13 -4.29 11.73
C THR A 32 18.49 -5.19 12.78
N CYS A 33 17.43 -4.72 13.45
CA CYS A 33 16.81 -5.45 14.57
C CYS A 33 15.34 -5.84 14.35
N LEU A 34 14.77 -5.50 13.19
CA LEU A 34 13.41 -5.85 12.77
C LEU A 34 12.29 -5.31 13.68
N ASN A 35 12.60 -4.41 14.61
CA ASN A 35 11.57 -3.66 15.34
C ASN A 35 10.89 -2.66 14.38
N ARG A 36 9.63 -2.35 14.64
CA ARG A 36 8.78 -1.54 13.77
C ARG A 36 8.04 -0.45 14.52
N SER A 37 7.67 0.62 13.81
CA SER A 37 6.69 1.59 14.29
C SER A 37 5.30 0.97 14.37
N ASP A 38 4.41 1.62 15.10
CA ASP A 38 2.98 1.37 14.95
C ASP A 38 2.51 1.78 13.54
N PRO A 39 1.46 1.14 13.01
CA PRO A 39 0.86 1.52 11.74
C PRO A 39 0.20 2.90 11.83
N SER A 40 0.35 3.71 10.78
CA SER A 40 -0.27 5.03 10.67
C SER A 40 -0.76 5.30 9.25
N ASP A 41 -1.85 6.04 9.11
CA ASP A 41 -2.31 6.59 7.82
C ASP A 41 -1.53 7.85 7.39
N GLU A 42 -0.65 8.35 8.27
CA GLU A 42 0.26 9.46 8.03
C GLU A 42 1.73 9.03 8.06
N GLN A 43 2.59 9.76 7.35
CA GLN A 43 4.03 9.48 7.33
C GLN A 43 4.74 9.88 8.63
N GLY A 44 4.27 10.95 9.29
CA GLY A 44 5.01 11.61 10.37
C GLY A 44 5.26 10.72 11.59
N GLY A 45 4.29 9.88 11.96
CA GLY A 45 4.43 8.94 13.09
C GLY A 45 5.56 7.93 12.89
N PRO A 46 5.53 7.14 11.80
CA PRO A 46 6.61 6.22 11.45
C PRO A 46 7.99 6.90 11.33
N ASP A 47 8.07 8.09 10.72
CA ASP A 47 9.32 8.84 10.59
C ASP A 47 9.90 9.23 11.96
N LEU A 48 9.07 9.76 12.85
CA LEU A 48 9.48 10.13 14.21
C LEU A 48 9.96 8.89 15.01
N TRP A 49 9.29 7.76 14.84
CA TRP A 49 9.73 6.50 15.42
C TRP A 49 11.13 6.10 14.91
N ALA A 50 11.36 6.17 13.60
CA ALA A 50 12.64 5.77 13.00
C ALA A 50 13.79 6.69 13.44
N LEU A 51 13.57 8.00 13.46
CA LEU A 51 14.53 8.98 13.95
C LEU A 51 14.87 8.75 15.43
N GLY A 52 13.85 8.54 16.27
CA GLY A 52 14.06 8.21 17.68
C GLY A 52 14.79 6.88 17.87
N HIS A 53 14.48 5.88 17.04
CA HIS A 53 15.13 4.57 17.07
C HIS A 53 16.62 4.67 16.70
N ALA A 54 16.95 5.42 15.64
CA ALA A 54 18.33 5.68 15.25
C ALA A 54 19.11 6.38 16.37
N ALA A 55 18.54 7.41 16.98
CA ALA A 55 19.19 8.16 18.06
C ALA A 55 19.49 7.30 19.30
N ARG A 56 18.60 6.36 19.65
CA ARG A 56 18.78 5.50 20.84
C ARG A 56 19.68 4.29 20.60
N THR A 57 19.72 3.76 19.37
CA THR A 57 20.34 2.45 19.09
C THR A 57 21.55 2.52 18.17
N GLY A 58 21.73 3.62 17.43
CA GLY A 58 22.72 3.72 16.37
C GLY A 58 22.35 2.96 15.10
N HIS A 59 21.19 2.29 15.02
CA HIS A 59 20.75 1.64 13.80
C HIS A 59 20.25 2.67 12.79
N THR A 60 20.84 2.72 11.60
CA THR A 60 20.54 3.73 10.57
C THR A 60 19.85 3.19 9.32
N GLY A 61 19.68 1.86 9.24
CA GLY A 61 18.96 1.20 8.14
C GLY A 61 17.48 0.99 8.47
N PHE A 62 16.60 1.43 7.57
CA PHE A 62 15.15 1.33 7.70
C PHE A 62 14.49 0.99 6.36
N ARG A 63 13.37 0.28 6.39
CA ARG A 63 12.48 0.07 5.24
C ARG A 63 11.06 0.52 5.58
N GLU A 64 10.37 1.11 4.61
CA GLU A 64 8.94 1.39 4.73
C GLU A 64 8.13 0.18 4.28
N ILE A 65 7.06 -0.12 5.02
CA ILE A 65 6.04 -1.10 4.68
C ILE A 65 4.73 -0.33 4.47
N VAL A 66 4.19 -0.38 3.26
CA VAL A 66 2.96 0.34 2.90
C VAL A 66 1.87 -0.66 2.51
N THR A 67 0.77 -0.63 3.25
CA THR A 67 -0.48 -1.29 2.88
C THR A 67 -1.34 -0.32 2.08
N ALA A 68 -1.41 -0.52 0.76
CA ALA A 68 -2.20 0.30 -0.14
C ALA A 68 -3.46 -0.43 -0.63
N PHE A 69 -4.57 0.30 -0.72
CA PHE A 69 -5.86 -0.22 -1.17
C PHE A 69 -6.04 0.02 -2.66
N LEU A 70 -6.23 -1.05 -3.42
CA LEU A 70 -6.32 -1.04 -4.87
C LEU A 70 -7.69 -1.50 -5.35
N ARG A 71 -8.11 -1.01 -6.52
CA ARG A 71 -9.34 -1.42 -7.18
C ARG A 71 -9.08 -1.78 -8.63
N ALA A 72 -9.64 -2.92 -9.04
CA ALA A 72 -9.66 -3.35 -10.43
C ALA A 72 -10.86 -2.76 -11.17
N SER A 73 -10.68 -2.42 -12.44
CA SER A 73 -11.74 -1.93 -13.33
C SER A 73 -11.58 -2.53 -14.72
N THR A 74 -12.69 -2.62 -15.46
CA THR A 74 -12.64 -2.98 -16.89
C THR A 74 -12.57 -1.71 -17.72
N THR A 75 -11.71 -1.69 -18.73
CA THR A 75 -11.80 -0.67 -19.78
C THR A 75 -12.99 -1.08 -20.65
N ARG A 76 -14.14 -0.40 -20.55
CA ARG A 76 -15.20 -0.58 -21.55
C ARG A 76 -14.62 -0.11 -22.89
N GLY A 77 -14.30 -1.07 -23.77
CA GLY A 77 -13.96 -0.75 -25.16
C GLY A 77 -15.16 -0.08 -25.82
N ALA A 78 -14.95 1.14 -26.31
CA ALA A 78 -15.73 1.67 -27.40
C ALA A 78 -15.62 0.68 -28.57
N LEU A 79 -16.76 0.18 -29.02
CA LEU A 79 -16.94 -0.38 -30.36
C LEU A 79 -17.47 0.74 -31.24
#